data_AF-A0A7G2EQU9-F1
#
_entry.id   AF-A0A7G2EQU9-F1
#
_cell.length_a   1.000
_cell.length_b   1.000
_cell.length_c   1.000
_cell.angle_alpha   90.00
_cell.angle_beta   90.00
_cell.angle_gamma   90.00
#
_symmetry.space_group_name_H-M   'P 1'
#
loop_
_entity.id
_entity.type
_entity.pdbx_description
1 polymer ?
#
loop_
_entity_poly.entity_id
_entity_poly.type
_entity_poly.pdbx_seq_one_letter_code
_entity_poly.pdbx_strand_id
1 'polypeptide(L)'
;MSPIPERAKLHIAMVVFQTGYAGNHVIMRYALNLGVSKLVFPLYRTIVAFSVLAPSAYFLEKKERPAMKISFLIQFFLLGLVGITLNQGFYIFGLDNTSPTFASATENVVPAVSFLMAALLGIEKVEWKRKDGIAKVVGTIVSVAGSLVITLYKGPTIYQPSLNIVNQTIKPEEAEEENKNWTLGCLCLMGHCLCWSSWIVLQSPLLKKYPARFSFVSYSCFFAVIQFFGISAYFERDLERWKIISGGELYALLYTGLVGSAMVFAIQIYVVERGGPLFVSAYLPLQTLIAAVLATLALGEHFYLGGLIGAILIMSGLYLVVMGKKSEGANLEFESKSNDNGNVKIAPNDQSFLTILDDIKSSKSPAVINYGASWCGVCSQILPAFRKLSNSFSKLKFVYADIDECPETTRHIRYTPTFQFYRDGEKVDEMFGAGEQRLHDRLWLHS
;
A
#
# COMPACT_ATOMS: atom_id res chain seq x y z
N MET A 1 -22.07 4.27 20.27
CA MET A 1 -20.64 4.46 19.92
C MET A 1 -20.62 4.80 18.45
N SER A 2 -20.31 6.06 18.10
CA SER A 2 -20.28 6.47 16.69
C SER A 2 -19.26 5.62 15.92
N PRO A 3 -19.56 5.23 14.67
CA PRO A 3 -18.63 4.48 13.85
C PRO A 3 -17.34 5.30 13.64
N ILE A 4 -16.19 4.65 13.78
CA ILE A 4 -14.88 5.28 13.51
C ILE A 4 -14.89 5.77 12.06
N PRO A 5 -14.53 7.05 11.78
CA PRO A 5 -14.46 7.58 10.42
C PRO A 5 -13.55 6.75 9.52
N GLU A 6 -13.88 6.65 8.24
CA GLU A 6 -13.18 5.74 7.33
C GLU A 6 -11.71 6.13 7.15
N ARG A 7 -11.44 7.44 7.11
CA ARG A 7 -10.09 7.98 7.11
C ARG A 7 -9.27 7.57 8.33
N ALA A 8 -9.87 7.56 9.52
CA ALA A 8 -9.17 7.14 10.74
C ALA A 8 -8.79 5.65 10.68
N LYS A 9 -9.63 4.80 10.08
CA LYS A 9 -9.29 3.38 9.86
C LYS A 9 -8.08 3.22 8.96
N LEU A 10 -7.95 4.02 7.89
CA LEU A 10 -6.79 3.99 6.99
C LEU A 10 -5.50 4.36 7.74
N HIS A 11 -5.55 5.39 8.58
CA HIS A 11 -4.40 5.80 9.41
C HIS A 11 -3.99 4.70 10.42
N ILE A 12 -4.96 4.14 11.14
CA ILE A 12 -4.71 3.04 12.10
C ILE A 12 -4.13 1.81 11.38
N ALA A 13 -4.72 1.43 10.24
CA ALA A 13 -4.25 0.31 9.44
C ALA A 13 -2.80 0.52 8.99
N MET A 14 -2.44 1.74 8.56
CA MET A 14 -1.06 2.06 8.18
C MET A 14 -0.08 2.02 9.36
N VAL A 15 -0.47 2.49 10.55
CA VAL A 15 0.39 2.36 11.74
C VAL A 15 0.64 0.89 12.07
N VAL A 16 -0.40 0.05 12.09
CA VAL A 16 -0.27 -1.40 12.32
C VAL A 16 0.60 -2.07 11.25
N PHE A 17 0.39 -1.72 9.98
CA PHE A 17 1.20 -2.19 8.86
C PHE A 17 2.68 -1.86 9.08
N GLN A 18 3.01 -0.59 9.37
CA GLN A 18 4.40 -0.18 9.52
C GLN A 18 5.07 -0.74 10.75
N THR A 19 4.36 -0.85 11.88
CA THR A 19 4.91 -1.47 13.09
C THR A 19 5.22 -2.96 12.85
N GLY A 20 4.30 -3.70 12.22
CA GLY A 20 4.53 -5.11 11.90
C GLY A 20 5.65 -5.30 10.87
N TYR A 21 5.71 -4.46 9.84
CA TYR A 21 6.76 -4.57 8.82
C TYR A 21 8.12 -4.07 9.32
N ALA A 22 8.17 -3.12 10.24
CA ALA A 22 9.40 -2.72 10.93
C ALA A 22 9.99 -3.89 11.74
N GLY A 23 9.16 -4.63 12.46
CA GLY A 23 9.59 -5.85 13.15
C GLY A 23 10.09 -6.94 12.20
N ASN A 24 9.55 -7.01 10.97
CA ASN A 24 10.04 -7.96 9.96
C ASN A 24 11.53 -7.74 9.62
N HIS A 25 12.03 -6.50 9.63
CA HIS A 25 13.47 -6.23 9.42
C HIS A 25 14.35 -6.88 10.48
N VAL A 26 13.96 -6.78 11.74
CA VAL A 26 14.70 -7.35 12.87
C VAL A 26 14.57 -8.87 12.91
N ILE A 27 13.35 -9.39 12.77
CA ILE A 27 13.10 -10.84 12.83
C ILE A 27 13.71 -11.57 11.62
N MET A 28 13.68 -10.97 10.42
CA MET A 28 14.34 -11.56 9.26
C MET A 28 15.86 -11.57 9.45
N ARG A 29 16.45 -10.50 10.00
CA ARG A 29 17.89 -10.48 10.32
C ARG A 29 18.24 -11.54 11.37
N TYR A 30 17.41 -11.69 12.39
CA TYR A 30 17.55 -12.78 13.36
C TYR A 30 17.50 -14.16 12.68
N ALA A 31 16.55 -14.40 11.78
CA ALA A 31 16.47 -15.66 11.02
C ALA A 31 17.74 -15.92 10.19
N LEU A 32 18.27 -14.89 9.52
CA LEU A 32 19.50 -14.97 8.74
C LEU A 32 20.71 -15.31 9.62
N ASN A 33 20.80 -14.72 10.81
CA ASN A 33 21.84 -15.03 11.78
C ASN A 33 21.72 -16.48 12.33
N LEU A 34 20.53 -17.10 12.30
CA LEU A 34 20.34 -18.53 12.58
C LEU A 34 20.77 -19.44 11.41
N GLY A 35 21.16 -18.88 10.26
CA GLY A 35 21.67 -19.64 9.11
C GLY A 35 20.61 -20.22 8.18
N VAL A 36 19.37 -19.73 8.22
CA VAL A 36 18.29 -20.17 7.32
C VAL A 36 18.68 -19.98 5.85
N SER A 37 18.23 -20.87 4.97
CA SER A 37 18.44 -20.70 3.52
C SER A 37 17.73 -19.45 3.01
N LYS A 38 18.47 -18.58 2.32
CA LYS A 38 17.96 -17.34 1.69
C LYS A 38 16.97 -17.61 0.56
N LEU A 39 16.93 -18.85 0.05
CA LEU A 39 16.05 -19.27 -1.03
C LEU A 39 14.86 -20.10 -0.51
N VAL A 40 15.09 -21.02 0.43
CA VAL A 40 13.99 -21.86 0.97
C VAL A 40 13.14 -21.11 1.99
N PHE A 41 13.73 -20.24 2.80
CA PHE A 41 12.97 -19.49 3.79
C PHE A 41 11.84 -18.61 3.19
N PRO A 42 12.06 -17.81 2.11
CA PRO A 42 10.97 -17.04 1.50
C PRO A 42 9.90 -17.91 0.85
N LEU A 43 10.22 -19.13 0.39
CA LEU A 43 9.23 -20.11 -0.05
C LEU A 43 8.26 -20.43 1.10
N TYR A 44 8.79 -20.86 2.25
CA TYR A 44 7.97 -21.20 3.41
C TYR A 44 7.20 -19.99 3.94
N ARG A 45 7.83 -18.81 4.00
CA ARG A 45 7.18 -17.55 4.37
C ARG A 45 5.95 -17.29 3.49
N THR A 46 6.09 -17.51 2.19
CA THR A 46 5.01 -17.31 1.22
C THR A 46 3.93 -18.38 1.34
N ILE A 47 4.28 -19.64 1.63
CA ILE A 47 3.32 -20.72 1.91
C ILE A 47 2.47 -20.37 3.14
N VAL A 48 3.09 -19.92 4.24
CA VAL A 48 2.37 -19.46 5.44
C VAL A 48 1.41 -18.34 5.09
N ALA A 49 1.85 -17.32 4.34
CA ALA A 49 0.99 -16.22 3.94
C ALA A 49 -0.19 -16.68 3.07
N PHE A 50 0.08 -17.53 2.08
CA PHE A 50 -0.94 -18.11 1.21
C PHE A 50 -1.97 -18.92 1.99
N SER A 51 -1.54 -19.71 2.99
CA SER A 51 -2.42 -20.55 3.80
C SER A 51 -3.46 -19.75 4.62
N VAL A 52 -3.16 -18.48 4.94
CA VAL A 52 -4.08 -17.57 5.64
C VAL A 52 -4.96 -16.79 4.67
N LEU A 53 -4.37 -16.31 3.57
CA LEU A 53 -5.06 -15.44 2.61
C LEU A 53 -6.04 -16.23 1.72
N ALA A 54 -5.70 -17.44 1.30
CA ALA A 54 -6.52 -18.22 0.38
C ALA A 54 -7.88 -18.64 0.98
N PRO A 55 -7.97 -19.11 2.25
CA PRO A 55 -9.26 -19.33 2.91
C PRO A 55 -10.07 -18.04 3.02
N SER A 56 -9.43 -16.94 3.44
CA SER A 56 -10.08 -15.62 3.55
C SER A 56 -10.67 -15.18 2.21
N ALA A 57 -9.92 -15.36 1.12
CA ALA A 57 -10.40 -15.11 -0.23
C ALA A 57 -11.62 -15.96 -0.58
N TYR A 58 -11.63 -17.24 -0.23
CA TYR A 58 -12.74 -18.14 -0.55
C TYR A 58 -14.01 -17.79 0.24
N PHE A 59 -13.89 -17.59 1.55
CA PHE A 59 -15.06 -17.35 2.39
C PHE A 59 -15.63 -15.94 2.21
N LEU A 60 -14.78 -14.92 2.04
CA LEU A 60 -15.22 -13.53 1.98
C LEU A 60 -15.60 -13.08 0.56
N GLU A 61 -14.94 -13.58 -0.48
CA GLU A 61 -15.02 -12.97 -1.82
C GLU A 61 -15.51 -13.92 -2.92
N LYS A 62 -15.86 -15.19 -2.64
CA LYS A 62 -16.25 -16.15 -3.70
C LYS A 62 -17.34 -15.66 -4.65
N LYS A 63 -18.24 -14.78 -4.19
CA LYS A 63 -19.35 -14.23 -5.00
C LYS A 63 -18.97 -12.95 -5.76
N GLU A 64 -17.85 -12.32 -5.42
CA GLU A 64 -17.42 -11.02 -5.96
C GLU A 64 -16.36 -11.18 -7.07
N ARG A 65 -15.90 -12.41 -7.33
CA ARG A 65 -14.82 -12.72 -8.28
C ARG A 65 -15.28 -12.65 -9.73
N PRO A 66 -14.61 -11.85 -10.59
CA PRO A 66 -14.76 -11.96 -12.03
C PRO A 66 -14.30 -13.32 -12.55
N ALA A 67 -14.83 -13.72 -13.71
CA ALA A 67 -14.38 -14.94 -14.39
C ALA A 67 -12.88 -14.88 -14.71
N MET A 68 -12.16 -15.96 -14.39
CA MET A 68 -10.72 -16.05 -14.64
C MET A 68 -10.43 -16.20 -16.13
N LYS A 69 -9.66 -15.25 -16.67
CA LYS A 69 -9.16 -15.25 -18.05
C LYS A 69 -7.66 -15.50 -18.04
N ILE A 70 -7.11 -16.02 -19.14
CA ILE A 70 -5.66 -16.23 -19.32
C ILE A 70 -4.89 -14.93 -19.10
N SER A 71 -5.42 -13.78 -19.53
CA SER A 71 -4.81 -12.47 -19.28
C SER A 71 -4.62 -12.18 -17.79
N PHE A 72 -5.59 -12.54 -16.94
CA PHE A 72 -5.48 -12.35 -15.49
C PHE A 72 -4.46 -13.32 -14.88
N LEU A 73 -4.38 -14.56 -15.37
CA LEU A 73 -3.37 -15.51 -14.91
C LEU A 73 -1.95 -14.99 -15.17
N ILE A 74 -1.68 -14.47 -16.38
CA ILE A 74 -0.39 -13.87 -16.72
C ILE A 74 -0.10 -12.66 -15.83
N GLN A 75 -1.11 -11.79 -15.61
CA GLN A 75 -0.94 -10.62 -14.74
C GLN A 75 -0.65 -11.00 -13.29
N PHE A 76 -1.34 -12.00 -12.72
CA PHE A 76 -1.06 -12.48 -11.37
C PHE A 76 0.29 -13.19 -11.26
N PHE A 77 0.70 -13.92 -12.30
CA PHE A 77 2.03 -14.54 -12.35
C PHE A 77 3.13 -13.48 -12.33
N LEU A 78 3.03 -12.46 -13.19
CA LEU A 78 3.99 -11.34 -13.25
C LEU A 78 3.99 -10.53 -11.97
N LEU A 79 2.81 -10.31 -11.38
CA LEU A 79 2.71 -9.60 -10.12
C LEU A 79 3.38 -10.41 -9.01
N GLY A 80 3.03 -11.68 -8.84
CA GLY A 80 3.70 -12.62 -7.92
C GLY A 80 5.22 -12.64 -8.09
N LEU A 81 5.70 -12.62 -9.34
CA LEU A 81 7.12 -12.57 -9.65
C LEU A 81 7.77 -11.28 -9.15
N VAL A 82 7.21 -10.12 -9.52
CA VAL A 82 7.85 -8.84 -9.25
C VAL A 82 7.75 -8.49 -7.76
N GLY A 83 6.57 -8.49 -7.16
CA GLY A 83 6.41 -7.94 -5.80
C GLY A 83 6.31 -8.95 -4.66
N ILE A 84 6.39 -10.26 -4.94
CA ILE A 84 6.69 -11.25 -3.90
C ILE A 84 8.05 -11.89 -4.17
N THR A 85 8.23 -12.59 -5.29
CA THR A 85 9.41 -13.43 -5.51
C THR A 85 10.71 -12.64 -5.58
N LEU A 86 10.83 -11.74 -6.55
CA LEU A 86 12.00 -10.87 -6.70
C LEU A 86 12.10 -9.89 -5.52
N ASN A 87 10.97 -9.33 -5.11
CA ASN A 87 10.91 -8.39 -3.99
C ASN A 87 11.48 -8.95 -2.68
N GLN A 88 11.03 -10.13 -2.26
CA GLN A 88 11.54 -10.79 -1.05
C GLN A 88 12.94 -11.35 -1.27
N GLY A 89 13.24 -11.90 -2.44
CA GLY A 89 14.58 -12.39 -2.74
C GLY A 89 15.63 -11.29 -2.60
N PHE A 90 15.46 -10.19 -3.34
CA PHE A 90 16.33 -9.02 -3.25
C PHE A 90 16.40 -8.45 -1.83
N TYR A 91 15.29 -8.39 -1.11
CA TYR A 91 15.28 -7.95 0.28
C TYR A 91 16.17 -8.82 1.17
N ILE A 92 16.02 -10.14 1.10
CA ILE A 92 16.75 -11.08 1.96
C ILE A 92 18.24 -11.05 1.66
N PHE A 93 18.63 -11.08 0.39
CA PHE A 93 20.04 -10.95 0.00
C PHE A 93 20.62 -9.58 0.35
N GLY A 94 19.82 -8.52 0.23
CA GLY A 94 20.17 -7.17 0.67
C GLY A 94 20.47 -7.13 2.17
N LEU A 95 19.48 -7.52 2.98
CA LEU A 95 19.53 -7.51 4.43
C LEU A 95 20.66 -8.38 5.01
N ASP A 96 20.96 -9.50 4.37
CA ASP A 96 22.06 -10.39 4.77
C ASP A 96 23.43 -9.68 4.69
N ASN A 97 23.62 -8.84 3.67
CA ASN A 97 24.85 -8.09 3.42
C ASN A 97 24.85 -6.68 4.04
N THR A 98 23.74 -6.24 4.61
CA THR A 98 23.60 -4.91 5.25
C THR A 98 23.01 -5.03 6.66
N SER A 99 22.35 -3.98 7.15
CA SER A 99 21.60 -3.99 8.41
C SER A 99 20.10 -3.74 8.22
N PRO A 100 19.24 -4.20 9.16
CA PRO A 100 17.84 -3.80 9.30
C PRO A 100 17.58 -2.30 9.16
N THR A 101 18.38 -1.47 9.86
CA THR A 101 18.22 -0.02 9.81
C THR A 101 18.53 0.53 8.42
N PHE A 102 19.57 0.01 7.77
CA PHE A 102 19.94 0.42 6.42
C PHE A 102 18.91 -0.02 5.37
N ALA A 103 18.43 -1.26 5.46
CA ALA A 103 17.42 -1.81 4.56
C ALA A 103 16.12 -1.00 4.62
N SER A 104 15.59 -0.76 5.82
CA SER A 104 14.41 0.08 6.03
C SER A 104 14.62 1.53 5.59
N ALA A 105 15.81 2.11 5.80
CA ALA A 105 16.12 3.46 5.34
C ALA A 105 16.14 3.59 3.80
N THR A 106 16.61 2.55 3.11
CA THR A 106 16.65 2.49 1.64
C THR A 106 15.25 2.47 1.05
N GLU A 107 14.29 1.82 1.73
CA GLU A 107 12.89 1.78 1.31
C GLU A 107 12.23 3.17 1.22
N ASN A 108 12.76 4.21 1.87
CA ASN A 108 12.24 5.58 1.72
C ASN A 108 12.39 6.17 0.31
N VAL A 109 13.09 5.47 -0.60
CA VAL A 109 13.16 5.80 -2.03
C VAL A 109 11.92 5.29 -2.79
N VAL A 110 11.16 4.33 -2.25
CA VAL A 110 9.95 3.75 -2.88
C VAL A 110 8.92 4.80 -3.29
N PRO A 111 8.55 5.84 -2.51
CA PRO A 111 7.61 6.87 -2.96
C PRO A 111 8.08 7.58 -4.23
N ALA A 112 9.37 7.93 -4.30
CA ALA A 112 9.97 8.63 -5.44
C ALA A 112 9.94 7.78 -6.71
N VAL A 113 10.37 6.52 -6.60
CA VAL A 113 10.36 5.55 -7.70
C VAL A 113 8.94 5.24 -8.16
N SER A 114 8.00 5.11 -7.22
CA SER A 114 6.60 4.83 -7.53
C SER A 114 5.93 6.00 -8.24
N PHE A 115 6.20 7.23 -7.81
CA PHE A 115 5.72 8.44 -8.48
C PHE A 115 6.27 8.52 -9.92
N LEU A 116 7.58 8.35 -10.09
CA LEU A 116 8.21 8.37 -11.42
C LEU A 116 7.58 7.32 -12.34
N MET A 117 7.39 6.10 -11.86
CA MET A 117 6.79 5.03 -12.64
C MET A 117 5.30 5.27 -12.93
N ALA A 118 4.53 5.79 -11.96
CA ALA A 118 3.13 6.15 -12.18
C ALA A 118 2.98 7.26 -13.23
N ALA A 119 3.91 8.22 -13.25
CA ALA A 119 3.98 9.25 -14.28
C ALA A 119 4.35 8.66 -15.66
N LEU A 120 5.36 7.79 -15.74
CA LEU A 120 5.78 7.12 -16.98
C LEU A 120 4.67 6.22 -17.57
N LEU A 121 3.90 5.56 -16.72
CA LEU A 121 2.76 4.73 -17.12
C LEU A 121 1.49 5.54 -17.42
N GLY A 122 1.53 6.87 -17.29
CA GLY A 122 0.38 7.75 -17.50
C GLY A 122 -0.76 7.54 -16.50
N ILE A 123 -0.48 6.92 -15.35
CA ILE A 123 -1.45 6.69 -14.26
C ILE A 123 -1.65 8.00 -13.49
N GLU A 124 -0.58 8.77 -13.29
CA GLU A 124 -0.63 10.09 -12.66
C GLU A 124 -0.31 11.20 -13.68
N LYS A 125 -1.17 12.22 -13.74
CA LYS A 125 -0.91 13.44 -14.52
C LYS A 125 -0.07 14.40 -13.68
N VAL A 126 1.19 14.59 -14.05
CA VAL A 126 2.06 15.55 -13.37
C VAL A 126 1.87 16.93 -14.00
N GLU A 127 1.08 17.79 -13.34
CA GLU A 127 0.95 19.19 -13.74
C GLU A 127 2.04 20.05 -13.09
N TRP A 128 3.15 20.23 -13.80
CA TRP A 128 4.39 20.88 -13.33
C TRP A 128 4.25 22.36 -12.94
N LYS A 129 3.13 23.01 -13.29
CA LYS A 129 2.90 24.45 -13.06
C LYS A 129 2.03 24.73 -11.82
N ARG A 130 1.46 23.69 -11.21
CA ARG A 130 0.56 23.81 -10.07
C ARG A 130 1.33 23.78 -8.75
N LYS A 131 0.94 24.65 -7.80
CA LYS A 131 1.62 24.76 -6.49
C LYS A 131 1.62 23.43 -5.71
N ASP A 132 0.56 22.64 -5.84
CA ASP A 132 0.45 21.29 -5.29
C ASP A 132 1.39 20.29 -5.99
N GLY A 133 1.59 20.41 -7.30
CA GLY A 133 2.57 19.62 -8.04
C GLY A 133 4.02 19.90 -7.59
N ILE A 134 4.36 21.19 -7.42
CA ILE A 134 5.69 21.61 -6.94
C ILE A 134 5.97 21.06 -5.53
N ALA A 135 5.00 21.17 -4.61
CA ALA A 135 5.16 20.64 -3.26
C ALA A 135 5.45 19.13 -3.23
N LYS A 136 4.80 18.35 -4.10
CA LYS A 136 5.06 16.90 -4.25
C LYS A 136 6.47 16.62 -4.78
N VAL A 137 6.91 17.34 -5.81
CA VAL A 137 8.24 17.15 -6.40
C VAL A 137 9.34 17.53 -5.41
N VAL A 138 9.24 18.71 -4.79
CA VAL A 138 10.21 19.17 -3.77
C VAL A 138 10.22 18.21 -2.57
N GLY A 139 9.04 17.81 -2.08
CA GLY A 139 8.94 16.84 -1.00
C GLY A 139 9.62 15.51 -1.33
N THR A 140 9.47 15.03 -2.56
CA THR A 140 10.14 13.82 -3.05
C THR A 140 11.67 13.97 -3.04
N ILE A 141 12.19 15.10 -3.54
CA ILE A 141 13.64 15.38 -3.54
C ILE A 141 14.20 15.42 -2.11
N VAL A 142 13.49 16.08 -1.19
CA VAL A 142 13.90 16.18 0.22
C VAL A 142 13.91 14.80 0.90
N SER A 143 12.91 13.95 0.62
CA SER A 143 12.89 12.58 1.16
C SER A 143 14.03 11.71 0.61
N VAL A 144 14.34 11.82 -0.69
CA VAL A 144 15.49 11.12 -1.29
C VAL A 144 16.80 11.62 -0.66
N ALA A 145 16.96 12.93 -0.49
CA ALA A 145 18.13 13.51 0.18
C ALA A 145 18.27 13.00 1.62
N GLY A 146 17.17 12.91 2.38
CA GLY A 146 17.18 12.34 3.73
C GLY A 146 17.62 10.87 3.76
N SER A 147 17.17 10.04 2.80
CA SER A 147 17.63 8.65 2.65
C SER A 147 19.13 8.56 2.31
N LEU A 148 19.62 9.45 1.43
CA LEU A 148 21.06 9.56 1.13
C LEU A 148 21.88 9.98 2.35
N VAL A 149 21.35 10.84 3.23
CA VAL A 149 22.02 11.20 4.49
C VAL A 149 22.15 9.98 5.41
N ILE A 150 21.10 9.17 5.59
CA ILE A 150 21.20 7.92 6.39
C ILE A 150 22.29 6.99 5.82
N THR A 151 22.40 6.94 4.49
CA THR A 151 23.32 6.04 3.79
C THR A 151 24.77 6.51 3.83
N LEU A 152 25.00 7.80 3.56
CA LEU A 152 26.34 8.35 3.31
C LEU A 152 26.93 9.05 4.53
N TYR A 153 26.11 9.43 5.51
CA TYR A 153 26.55 10.14 6.69
C TYR A 153 26.16 9.36 7.94
N LYS A 154 27.14 8.73 8.62
CA LYS A 154 26.91 8.10 9.93
C LYS A 154 26.85 9.16 11.04
N GLY A 155 27.87 10.02 11.16
CA GLY A 155 28.00 10.95 12.29
C GLY A 155 28.30 10.24 13.63
N PRO A 156 28.30 10.96 14.76
CA PRO A 156 28.55 10.38 16.08
C PRO A 156 27.43 9.42 16.52
N THR A 157 27.78 8.43 17.33
CA THR A 157 26.82 7.51 17.95
C THR A 157 25.98 8.27 18.98
N ILE A 158 24.66 8.30 18.79
CA ILE A 158 23.69 8.88 19.74
C ILE A 158 23.44 7.89 20.88
N TYR A 159 23.32 6.61 20.56
CA TYR A 159 23.04 5.57 21.54
C TYR A 159 23.82 4.30 21.21
N GLN A 160 24.46 3.77 22.24
CA GLN A 160 25.12 2.47 22.24
C GLN A 160 24.56 1.67 23.41
N PRO A 161 23.89 0.53 23.14
CA PRO A 161 23.49 -0.35 24.22
C PRO A 161 24.75 -0.92 24.90
N SER A 162 24.90 -0.67 26.20
CA SER A 162 25.94 -1.27 27.04
C SER A 162 25.49 -2.68 27.45
N LEU A 163 25.70 -3.67 26.58
CA LEU A 163 25.52 -5.07 26.95
C LEU A 163 26.70 -5.54 27.83
N ASN A 164 26.68 -5.14 29.11
CA ASN A 164 27.58 -5.63 30.16
C ASN A 164 27.01 -6.86 30.89
N ILE A 165 26.31 -7.75 30.19
CA ILE A 165 25.78 -8.97 30.79
C ILE A 165 26.20 -10.16 29.92
N VAL A 166 27.01 -11.03 30.53
CA VAL A 166 27.58 -12.29 30.05
C VAL A 166 28.99 -12.21 29.43
N ASN A 167 29.98 -12.12 30.32
CA ASN A 167 31.31 -12.72 30.12
C ASN A 167 31.20 -14.26 30.01
N GLN A 168 30.68 -14.79 28.90
CA GLN A 168 30.91 -16.18 28.50
C GLN A 168 31.23 -16.23 27.01
N THR A 169 32.53 -16.37 26.71
CA THR A 169 33.07 -17.12 25.56
C THR A 169 32.27 -17.05 24.26
N ILE A 170 31.99 -15.86 23.76
CA ILE A 170 31.76 -15.64 22.33
C ILE A 170 33.14 -15.28 21.78
N LYS A 171 33.68 -16.15 20.92
CA LYS A 171 34.89 -15.83 20.14
C LYS A 171 34.67 -14.47 19.46
N PRO A 172 35.68 -13.59 19.38
CA PRO A 172 35.53 -12.32 18.70
C PRO A 172 34.95 -12.56 17.31
N GLU A 173 33.83 -11.92 17.02
CA GLU A 173 33.07 -11.91 15.77
C GLU A 173 33.84 -11.23 14.62
N GLU A 174 35.18 -11.27 14.64
CA GLU A 174 36.05 -10.65 13.63
C GLU A 174 36.11 -11.46 12.32
N ALA A 175 35.63 -12.71 12.31
CA ALA A 175 35.72 -13.60 11.13
C ALA A 175 34.50 -13.55 10.18
N GLU A 176 33.36 -12.97 10.58
CA GLU A 176 32.15 -12.91 9.73
C GLU A 176 31.89 -11.55 9.07
N GLU A 177 32.51 -10.46 9.54
CA GLU A 177 32.45 -9.16 8.84
C GLU A 177 33.26 -9.15 7.54
N GLU A 178 34.28 -10.00 7.42
CA GLU A 178 35.21 -10.02 6.26
C GLU A 178 34.57 -10.51 4.95
N ASN A 179 33.40 -11.17 5.00
CA ASN A 179 32.72 -11.78 3.83
C ASN A 179 31.42 -11.10 3.38
N LYS A 180 30.99 -10.00 4.02
CA LYS A 180 29.76 -9.28 3.61
C LYS A 180 30.06 -8.34 2.45
N ASN A 181 29.43 -8.59 1.30
CA ASN A 181 29.55 -7.71 0.14
C ASN A 181 28.53 -6.57 0.25
N TRP A 182 28.92 -5.49 0.91
CA TRP A 182 28.07 -4.32 1.12
C TRP A 182 27.51 -3.75 -0.19
N THR A 183 28.31 -3.71 -1.27
CA THR A 183 27.87 -3.23 -2.58
C THR A 183 26.75 -4.10 -3.16
N LEU A 184 26.90 -5.44 -3.08
CA LEU A 184 25.83 -6.36 -3.47
C LEU A 184 24.59 -6.15 -2.62
N GLY A 185 24.76 -5.91 -1.32
CA GLY A 185 23.70 -5.55 -0.39
C GLY A 185 22.90 -4.33 -0.86
N CYS A 186 23.58 -3.22 -1.18
CA CYS A 186 22.94 -2.01 -1.70
C CYS A 186 22.21 -2.25 -3.03
N LEU A 187 22.84 -2.96 -3.98
CA LEU A 187 22.22 -3.26 -5.28
C LEU A 187 20.95 -4.11 -5.13
N CYS A 188 21.00 -5.13 -4.26
CA CYS A 188 19.83 -5.93 -3.92
C CYS A 188 18.73 -5.09 -3.29
N LEU A 189 19.04 -4.22 -2.31
CA LEU A 189 18.03 -3.35 -1.70
C LEU A 189 17.42 -2.33 -2.67
N MET A 190 18.20 -1.83 -3.64
CA MET A 190 17.66 -1.02 -4.74
C MET A 190 16.71 -1.84 -5.62
N GLY A 191 17.09 -3.07 -5.97
CA GLY A 191 16.24 -4.02 -6.70
C GLY A 191 14.93 -4.31 -5.97
N HIS A 192 14.99 -4.48 -4.63
CA HIS A 192 13.84 -4.60 -3.76
C HIS A 192 12.93 -3.37 -3.86
N CYS A 193 13.46 -2.15 -3.73
CA CYS A 193 12.67 -0.92 -3.83
C CYS A 193 11.98 -0.79 -5.20
N LEU A 194 12.68 -1.10 -6.29
CA LEU A 194 12.12 -1.09 -7.65
C LEU A 194 10.96 -2.09 -7.79
N CYS A 195 11.14 -3.31 -7.25
CA CYS A 195 10.12 -4.35 -7.25
C CYS A 195 8.88 -3.94 -6.44
N TRP A 196 9.09 -3.38 -5.24
CA TRP A 196 7.99 -2.95 -4.39
C TRP A 196 7.22 -1.77 -4.99
N SER A 197 7.92 -0.76 -5.52
CA SER A 197 7.31 0.33 -6.29
C SER A 197 6.48 -0.21 -7.46
N SER A 198 7.01 -1.19 -8.20
CA SER A 198 6.35 -1.76 -9.37
C SER A 198 5.07 -2.47 -8.97
N TRP A 199 5.12 -3.23 -7.87
CA TRP A 199 3.95 -3.89 -7.33
C TRP A 199 2.86 -2.89 -6.95
N ILE A 200 3.15 -1.85 -6.17
CA ILE A 200 2.11 -0.92 -5.71
C ILE A 200 1.49 -0.12 -6.87
N VAL A 201 2.30 0.25 -7.87
CA VAL A 201 1.82 1.01 -9.04
C VAL A 201 0.99 0.11 -9.98
N LEU A 202 1.48 -1.09 -10.33
CA LEU A 202 0.81 -2.01 -11.25
C LEU A 202 -0.43 -2.68 -10.63
N GLN A 203 -0.50 -2.76 -9.30
CA GLN A 203 -1.65 -3.30 -8.58
C GLN A 203 -2.92 -2.46 -8.79
N SER A 204 -2.80 -1.14 -8.84
CA SER A 204 -3.94 -0.21 -8.97
C SER A 204 -4.82 -0.45 -10.22
N PRO A 205 -4.29 -0.51 -11.46
CA PRO A 205 -5.10 -0.79 -12.64
C PRO A 205 -5.67 -2.21 -12.68
N LEU A 206 -4.99 -3.19 -12.08
CA LEU A 206 -5.46 -4.57 -12.05
C LEU A 206 -6.61 -4.75 -11.06
N LEU A 207 -6.55 -4.12 -9.89
CA LEU A 207 -7.64 -4.08 -8.90
C LEU A 207 -8.94 -3.52 -9.48
N LYS A 208 -8.86 -2.53 -10.38
CA LYS A 208 -10.04 -2.00 -11.08
C LYS A 208 -10.73 -3.05 -11.97
N LYS A 209 -9.96 -4.01 -12.51
CA LYS A 209 -10.47 -5.10 -13.36
C LYS A 209 -10.84 -6.36 -12.57
N TYR A 210 -10.20 -6.55 -11.42
CA TYR A 210 -10.40 -7.69 -10.53
C TYR A 210 -10.61 -7.22 -9.07
N PRO A 211 -11.83 -6.77 -8.70
CA PRO A 211 -12.11 -6.09 -7.44
C PRO A 211 -12.32 -7.05 -6.25
N ALA A 212 -11.56 -8.13 -6.18
CA ALA A 212 -11.58 -9.10 -5.09
C ALA A 212 -10.17 -9.17 -4.46
N ARG A 213 -9.99 -8.44 -3.35
CA ARG A 213 -8.70 -8.09 -2.70
C ARG A 213 -7.95 -9.31 -2.18
N PHE A 214 -8.59 -10.12 -1.34
CA PHE A 214 -7.97 -11.31 -0.77
C PHE A 214 -7.64 -12.32 -1.87
N SER A 215 -8.52 -12.45 -2.86
CA SER A 215 -8.33 -13.32 -4.03
C SER A 215 -7.15 -12.86 -4.87
N PHE A 216 -7.03 -11.55 -5.11
CA PHE A 216 -5.92 -10.92 -5.83
C PHE A 216 -4.57 -11.25 -5.18
N VAL A 217 -4.45 -11.03 -3.87
CA VAL A 217 -3.19 -11.33 -3.16
C VAL A 217 -2.95 -12.83 -3.12
N SER A 218 -3.98 -13.63 -2.91
CA SER A 218 -3.86 -15.10 -2.86
C SER A 218 -3.35 -15.70 -4.17
N TYR A 219 -3.82 -15.22 -5.34
CA TYR A 219 -3.27 -15.67 -6.63
C TYR A 219 -1.82 -15.27 -6.81
N SER A 220 -1.46 -14.05 -6.39
CA SER A 220 -0.08 -13.58 -6.46
C SER A 220 0.84 -14.43 -5.56
N CYS A 221 0.39 -14.74 -4.34
CA CYS A 221 1.09 -15.66 -3.43
C CYS A 221 1.19 -17.08 -4.02
N PHE A 222 0.12 -17.60 -4.63
CA PHE A 222 0.12 -18.92 -5.26
C PHE A 222 1.20 -19.02 -6.34
N PHE A 223 1.26 -18.05 -7.26
CA PHE A 223 2.30 -18.05 -8.28
C PHE A 223 3.70 -17.83 -7.69
N ALA A 224 3.82 -17.00 -6.66
CA ALA A 224 5.10 -16.81 -5.96
C ALA A 224 5.58 -18.09 -5.26
N VAL A 225 4.69 -18.91 -4.68
CA VAL A 225 5.05 -20.23 -4.14
C VAL A 225 5.64 -21.12 -5.24
N ILE A 226 5.01 -21.17 -6.42
CA ILE A 226 5.52 -21.96 -7.55
C ILE A 226 6.90 -21.45 -8.00
N GLN A 227 7.05 -20.12 -8.12
CA GLN A 227 8.30 -19.49 -8.57
C GLN A 227 9.43 -19.73 -7.57
N PHE A 228 9.20 -19.47 -6.28
CA PHE A 228 10.18 -19.75 -5.23
C PHE A 228 10.50 -21.24 -5.15
N PHE A 229 9.51 -22.12 -5.26
CA PHE A 229 9.77 -23.56 -5.28
C PHE A 229 10.69 -23.94 -6.44
N GLY A 230 10.43 -23.44 -7.65
CA GLY A 230 11.30 -23.67 -8.81
C GLY A 230 12.73 -23.16 -8.61
N ILE A 231 12.88 -21.93 -8.10
CA ILE A 231 14.19 -21.32 -7.81
C ILE A 231 14.94 -22.13 -6.75
N SER A 232 14.29 -22.37 -5.61
CA SER A 232 14.91 -23.05 -4.47
C SER A 232 15.23 -24.51 -4.79
N ALA A 233 14.34 -25.25 -5.46
CA ALA A 233 14.61 -26.62 -5.88
C ALA A 233 15.75 -26.71 -6.90
N TYR A 234 15.98 -25.66 -7.69
CA TYR A 234 17.07 -25.62 -8.66
C TYR A 234 18.42 -25.28 -8.04
N PHE A 235 18.47 -24.27 -7.16
CA PHE A 235 19.71 -23.74 -6.60
C PHE A 235 20.08 -24.34 -5.23
N GLU A 236 19.11 -24.63 -4.37
CA GLU A 236 19.33 -25.23 -3.04
C GLU A 236 19.11 -26.75 -3.11
N ARG A 237 20.14 -27.47 -3.57
CA ARG A 237 20.10 -28.93 -3.76
C ARG A 237 20.33 -29.72 -2.46
N ASP A 238 20.91 -29.08 -1.45
CA ASP A 238 21.15 -29.70 -0.14
C ASP A 238 19.86 -29.76 0.67
N LEU A 239 19.36 -30.97 0.94
CA LEU A 239 18.11 -31.18 1.67
C LEU A 239 18.18 -30.77 3.15
N GLU A 240 19.38 -30.66 3.74
CA GLU A 240 19.51 -30.18 5.12
C GLU A 240 19.10 -28.71 5.23
N ARG A 241 19.36 -27.90 4.19
CA ARG A 241 18.96 -26.49 4.10
C ARG A 241 17.45 -26.27 4.01
N TRP A 242 16.68 -27.33 3.73
CA TRP A 242 15.22 -27.28 3.68
C TRP A 242 14.55 -27.57 5.02
N LYS A 243 15.31 -28.05 6.01
CA LYS A 243 14.79 -28.36 7.34
C LYS A 243 14.72 -27.08 8.17
N ILE A 244 13.67 -26.99 8.98
CA ILE A 244 13.56 -26.01 10.07
C ILE A 244 13.92 -26.75 11.34
N ILE A 245 15.03 -26.39 11.97
CA ILE A 245 15.69 -27.20 12.99
C ILE A 245 15.36 -26.69 14.39
N SER A 246 15.27 -25.38 14.55
CA SER A 246 15.09 -24.74 15.86
C SER A 246 13.72 -24.06 16.02
N GLY A 247 13.29 -23.93 17.29
CA GLY A 247 12.10 -23.14 17.63
C GLY A 247 12.24 -21.66 17.26
N GLY A 248 13.47 -21.12 17.24
CA GLY A 248 13.76 -19.76 16.79
C GLY A 248 13.51 -19.56 15.30
N GLU A 249 13.95 -20.52 14.46
CA GLU A 249 13.65 -20.50 13.02
C GLU A 249 12.15 -20.59 12.75
N LEU A 250 11.44 -21.46 13.47
CA LEU A 250 9.99 -21.60 13.35
C LEU A 250 9.27 -20.30 13.77
N TYR A 251 9.68 -19.69 14.88
CA TYR A 251 9.14 -18.41 15.33
C TYR A 251 9.34 -17.32 14.28
N ALA A 252 10.55 -17.19 13.74
CA ALA A 252 10.86 -16.20 12.72
C ALA A 252 10.06 -16.44 11.43
N LEU A 253 9.91 -17.71 11.02
CA LEU A 253 9.08 -18.07 9.87
C LEU A 253 7.62 -17.67 10.08
N LEU A 254 7.04 -18.01 11.24
CA LEU A 254 5.64 -17.69 11.53
C LEU A 254 5.42 -16.16 11.59
N TYR A 255 6.32 -15.41 12.24
CA TYR A 255 6.21 -13.95 12.28
C TYR A 255 6.32 -13.34 10.88
N THR A 256 7.36 -13.68 10.12
CA THR A 256 7.59 -13.11 8.78
C THR A 256 6.51 -13.53 7.78
N GLY A 257 5.94 -14.73 7.91
CA GLY A 257 4.84 -15.21 7.07
C GLY A 257 3.48 -14.61 7.43
N LEU A 258 3.12 -14.57 8.72
CA LEU A 258 1.81 -14.07 9.18
C LEU A 258 1.78 -12.54 9.21
N VAL A 259 2.75 -11.92 9.89
CA VAL A 259 2.82 -10.47 10.09
C VAL A 259 3.49 -9.82 8.88
N GLY A 260 4.71 -10.25 8.56
CA GLY A 260 5.53 -9.67 7.49
C GLY A 260 5.01 -9.91 6.07
N SER A 261 4.03 -10.79 5.87
CA SER A 261 3.43 -11.08 4.57
C SER A 261 1.91 -11.08 4.60
N ALA A 262 1.23 -12.01 5.27
CA ALA A 262 -0.24 -12.10 5.19
C ALA A 262 -0.97 -10.81 5.60
N MET A 263 -0.68 -10.32 6.82
CA MET A 263 -1.26 -9.10 7.36
C MET A 263 -0.86 -7.87 6.52
N VAL A 264 0.43 -7.73 6.24
CA VAL A 264 0.99 -6.62 5.48
C VAL A 264 0.39 -6.55 4.08
N PHE A 265 0.31 -7.66 3.33
CA PHE A 265 -0.30 -7.67 2.00
C PHE A 265 -1.80 -7.37 2.04
N ALA A 266 -2.53 -7.89 3.04
CA ALA A 266 -3.96 -7.62 3.22
C ALA A 266 -4.24 -6.14 3.53
N ILE A 267 -3.45 -5.53 4.42
CA ILE A 267 -3.58 -4.10 4.73
C ILE A 267 -3.13 -3.25 3.54
N GLN A 268 -2.02 -3.60 2.88
CA GLN A 268 -1.54 -2.88 1.70
C GLN A 268 -2.60 -2.84 0.61
N ILE A 269 -3.21 -3.98 0.25
CA ILE A 269 -4.24 -4.00 -0.79
C ILE A 269 -5.46 -3.18 -0.41
N TYR A 270 -5.89 -3.26 0.86
CA TYR A 270 -6.98 -2.46 1.40
C TYR A 270 -6.70 -0.95 1.29
N VAL A 271 -5.50 -0.51 1.67
CA VAL A 271 -5.12 0.90 1.67
C VAL A 271 -4.84 1.41 0.26
N VAL A 272 -4.16 0.65 -0.60
CA VAL A 272 -3.91 1.04 -2.00
C VAL A 272 -5.22 1.28 -2.73
N GLU A 273 -6.23 0.45 -2.50
CA GLU A 273 -7.51 0.59 -3.17
C GLU A 273 -8.30 1.83 -2.71
N ARG A 274 -8.22 2.20 -1.42
CA ARG A 274 -8.96 3.34 -0.85
C ARG A 274 -8.18 4.65 -0.89
N GLY A 275 -6.96 4.65 -0.35
CA GLY A 275 -6.07 5.82 -0.25
C GLY A 275 -5.14 6.02 -1.45
N GLY A 276 -5.01 5.02 -2.34
CA GLY A 276 -4.08 5.04 -3.45
C GLY A 276 -2.65 4.59 -3.07
N PRO A 277 -1.80 4.27 -4.06
CA PRO A 277 -0.47 3.70 -3.83
C PRO A 277 0.47 4.63 -3.04
N LEU A 278 0.39 5.94 -3.28
CA LEU A 278 1.21 6.93 -2.57
C LEU A 278 0.84 7.09 -1.09
N PHE A 279 -0.37 6.68 -0.67
CA PHE A 279 -0.75 6.72 0.75
C PHE A 279 0.01 5.68 1.56
N VAL A 280 0.28 4.50 0.99
CA VAL A 280 1.06 3.45 1.67
C VAL A 280 2.51 3.91 1.84
N SER A 281 3.11 4.38 0.75
CA SER A 281 4.51 4.81 0.73
C SER A 281 4.75 6.04 1.63
N ALA A 282 3.69 6.80 1.92
CA ALA A 282 3.74 7.92 2.85
C ALA A 282 3.99 7.53 4.32
N TYR A 283 4.03 6.24 4.68
CA TYR A 283 4.26 5.81 6.06
C TYR A 283 5.61 5.09 6.26
N LEU A 284 6.39 4.89 5.20
CA LEU A 284 7.73 4.27 5.27
C LEU A 284 8.71 4.94 6.26
N PRO A 285 8.65 6.26 6.50
CA PRO A 285 9.54 6.88 7.47
C PRO A 285 9.25 6.44 8.90
N LEU A 286 7.96 6.24 9.24
CA LEU A 286 7.54 5.68 10.52
C LEU A 286 8.10 4.27 10.70
N GLN A 287 8.06 3.45 9.66
CA GLN A 287 8.65 2.11 9.66
C GLN A 287 10.15 2.15 9.91
N THR A 288 10.87 3.06 9.25
CA THR A 288 12.33 3.22 9.40
C THR A 288 12.68 3.58 10.85
N LEU A 289 11.93 4.51 11.46
CA LEU A 289 12.12 4.89 12.85
C LEU A 289 11.92 3.70 13.81
N ILE A 290 10.81 2.97 13.65
CA ILE A 290 10.51 1.81 14.49
C ILE A 290 11.56 0.71 14.28
N ALA A 291 11.96 0.44 13.03
CA ALA A 291 12.95 -0.57 12.69
C ALA A 291 14.31 -0.23 13.32
N ALA A 292 14.74 1.03 13.26
CA ALA A 292 15.98 1.48 13.88
C ALA A 292 15.98 1.29 15.40
N VAL A 293 14.87 1.64 16.07
CA VAL A 293 14.71 1.43 17.53
C VAL A 293 14.72 -0.06 17.85
N LEU A 294 13.96 -0.89 17.13
CA LEU A 294 13.91 -2.33 17.37
C LEU A 294 15.27 -2.99 17.08
N ALA A 295 15.97 -2.58 16.04
CA ALA A 295 17.29 -3.13 15.70
C ALA A 295 18.34 -2.75 16.76
N THR A 296 18.29 -1.52 17.27
CA THR A 296 19.13 -1.06 18.38
C THR A 296 18.88 -1.89 19.64
N LEU A 297 17.60 -2.10 20.01
CA LEU A 297 17.23 -2.81 21.24
C LEU A 297 17.42 -4.32 21.17
N ALA A 298 17.11 -4.95 20.03
CA ALA A 298 17.08 -6.40 19.88
C ALA A 298 18.37 -6.98 19.30
N LEU A 299 19.11 -6.22 18.47
CA LEU A 299 20.31 -6.68 17.78
C LEU A 299 21.57 -5.90 18.19
N GLY A 300 21.44 -4.90 19.08
CA GLY A 300 22.56 -4.10 19.55
C GLY A 300 23.12 -3.13 18.52
N GLU A 301 22.38 -2.79 17.46
CA GLU A 301 22.86 -1.84 16.45
C GLU A 301 23.16 -0.46 17.06
N HIS A 302 24.26 0.16 16.62
CA HIS A 302 24.57 1.53 16.97
C HIS A 302 23.60 2.50 16.28
N PHE A 303 22.99 3.39 17.07
CA PHE A 303 22.15 4.44 16.53
C PHE A 303 22.98 5.72 16.31
N TYR A 304 23.22 6.08 15.05
CA TYR A 304 24.07 7.22 14.69
C TYR A 304 23.28 8.50 14.36
N LEU A 305 23.92 9.66 14.53
CA LEU A 305 23.33 10.99 14.30
C LEU A 305 22.78 11.19 12.89
N GLY A 306 23.45 10.66 11.88
CA GLY A 306 22.97 10.75 10.50
C GLY A 306 21.66 9.99 10.27
N GLY A 307 21.39 8.93 11.05
CA GLY A 307 20.09 8.27 11.09
C GLY A 307 18.97 9.22 11.55
N LEU A 308 19.23 10.00 12.60
CA LEU A 308 18.27 10.98 13.13
C LEU A 308 18.04 12.15 12.14
N ILE A 309 19.11 12.73 11.61
CA ILE A 309 19.01 13.84 10.64
C ILE A 309 18.28 13.38 9.39
N GLY A 310 18.64 12.21 8.86
CA GLY A 310 18.00 11.61 7.71
C GLY A 310 16.52 11.34 7.95
N ALA A 311 16.15 10.82 9.13
CA ALA A 311 14.75 10.61 9.51
C ALA A 311 13.94 11.93 9.55
N ILE A 312 14.50 13.02 10.09
CA ILE A 312 13.85 14.35 10.11
C ILE A 312 13.63 14.88 8.70
N LEU A 313 14.64 14.76 7.82
CA LEU A 313 14.55 15.17 6.42
C LEU A 313 13.49 14.35 5.68
N ILE A 314 13.48 13.04 5.86
CA ILE A 314 12.48 12.15 5.25
C ILE A 314 11.07 12.54 5.69
N MET A 315 10.84 12.75 7.00
CA MET A 315 9.54 13.17 7.55
C MET A 315 9.09 14.53 7.00
N SER A 316 10.02 15.47 6.85
CA SER A 316 9.74 16.80 6.29
C SER A 316 9.40 16.73 4.79
N GLY A 317 10.16 15.97 4.00
CA GLY A 317 9.88 15.75 2.58
C GLY A 317 8.53 15.08 2.36
N LEU A 318 8.22 14.07 3.19
CA LEU A 318 6.94 13.40 3.18
C LEU A 318 5.78 14.34 3.51
N TYR A 319 5.93 15.17 4.54
CA TYR A 319 4.91 16.15 4.92
C TYR A 319 4.55 17.07 3.74
N LEU A 320 5.56 17.52 2.98
CA LEU A 320 5.34 18.33 1.78
C LEU A 320 4.57 17.57 0.69
N VAL A 321 4.85 16.27 0.47
CA VAL A 321 4.11 15.42 -0.47
C VAL A 321 2.64 15.28 -0.05
N VAL A 322 2.39 14.97 1.22
CA VAL A 322 1.03 14.79 1.76
C VAL A 322 0.26 16.12 1.72
N MET A 323 0.92 17.22 2.07
CA MET A 323 0.35 18.56 1.99
C MET A 323 0.00 18.93 0.53
N GLY A 324 0.88 18.62 -0.41
CA GLY A 324 0.63 18.80 -1.85
C GLY A 324 -0.60 18.02 -2.31
N LYS A 325 -0.77 16.76 -1.87
CA LYS A 325 -1.98 15.98 -2.15
C LYS A 325 -3.24 16.56 -1.52
N LYS A 326 -3.18 17.01 -0.27
CA LYS A 326 -4.32 17.66 0.40
C LYS A 326 -4.73 18.93 -0.36
N SER A 327 -3.76 19.73 -0.77
CA SER A 327 -4.01 20.94 -1.56
C SER A 327 -4.55 20.63 -2.95
N GLU A 328 -4.12 19.55 -3.59
CA GLU A 328 -4.68 19.09 -4.87
C GLU A 328 -6.15 18.71 -4.73
N GLY A 329 -6.51 17.92 -3.71
CA GLY A 329 -7.89 17.54 -3.43
C GLY A 329 -8.77 18.76 -3.12
N ALA A 330 -8.29 19.67 -2.27
CA ALA A 330 -8.98 20.92 -1.96
C ALA A 330 -9.14 21.83 -3.19
N ASN A 331 -8.13 21.90 -4.07
CA ASN A 331 -8.22 22.66 -5.32
C ASN A 331 -9.19 22.01 -6.31
N LEU A 332 -9.22 20.68 -6.42
CA LEU A 332 -10.20 19.97 -7.25
C LEU A 332 -11.62 20.17 -6.70
N GLU A 333 -11.80 20.15 -5.38
CA GLU A 333 -13.08 20.50 -4.75
C GLU A 333 -13.45 21.97 -4.97
N PHE A 334 -12.49 22.89 -4.86
CA PHE A 334 -12.70 24.33 -5.04
C PHE A 334 -12.99 24.68 -6.51
N GLU A 335 -12.22 24.17 -7.47
CA GLU A 335 -12.48 24.28 -8.91
C GLU A 335 -13.82 23.63 -9.27
N SER A 336 -14.19 22.54 -8.60
CA SER A 336 -15.53 21.97 -8.78
C SER A 336 -16.61 22.91 -8.24
N LYS A 337 -16.42 23.52 -7.06
CA LYS A 337 -17.37 24.48 -6.46
C LYS A 337 -17.46 25.81 -7.21
N SER A 338 -16.38 26.24 -7.89
CA SER A 338 -16.36 27.49 -8.67
C SER A 338 -16.88 27.32 -10.10
N ASN A 339 -16.79 26.12 -10.70
CA ASN A 339 -17.53 25.75 -11.90
C ASN A 339 -18.96 25.30 -11.55
N ASP A 340 -19.74 26.24 -11.01
CA ASP A 340 -21.14 26.09 -10.59
C ASP A 340 -22.12 25.98 -11.77
N ASN A 341 -21.88 25.01 -12.66
CA ASN A 341 -22.72 24.79 -13.83
C ASN A 341 -23.39 23.41 -13.85
N GLY A 342 -23.23 22.57 -12.82
CA GLY A 342 -23.77 21.19 -12.80
C GLY A 342 -24.99 21.02 -11.90
N ASN A 343 -26.07 20.39 -12.38
CA ASN A 343 -27.26 20.05 -11.56
C ASN A 343 -27.03 18.90 -10.55
N VAL A 344 -26.03 19.00 -9.67
CA VAL A 344 -25.70 17.98 -8.65
C VAL A 344 -26.04 18.48 -7.24
N LYS A 345 -26.89 17.76 -6.52
CA LYS A 345 -27.18 18.00 -5.11
C LYS A 345 -26.10 17.38 -4.22
N ILE A 346 -25.47 18.16 -3.36
CA ILE A 346 -24.48 17.66 -2.40
C ILE A 346 -25.17 17.44 -1.05
N ALA A 347 -25.04 16.25 -0.48
CA ALA A 347 -25.53 15.96 0.85
C ALA A 347 -24.50 16.38 1.92
N PRO A 348 -24.81 17.36 2.79
CA PRO A 348 -23.86 17.86 3.79
C PRO A 348 -23.79 17.01 5.06
N ASN A 349 -24.78 16.15 5.33
CA ASN A 349 -24.83 15.26 6.48
C ASN A 349 -25.89 14.16 6.29
N ASP A 350 -25.89 13.17 7.18
CA ASP A 350 -26.83 12.04 7.17
C ASP A 350 -28.30 12.48 7.10
N GLN A 351 -28.72 13.47 7.91
CA GLN A 351 -30.12 13.91 7.94
C GLN A 351 -30.56 14.50 6.60
N SER A 352 -29.69 15.31 5.99
CA SER A 352 -29.96 15.90 4.68
C SER A 352 -29.96 14.84 3.58
N PHE A 353 -29.08 13.84 3.69
CA PHE A 353 -29.05 12.74 2.74
C PHE A 353 -30.29 11.84 2.83
N LEU A 354 -30.79 11.55 4.04
CA LEU A 354 -32.06 10.85 4.24
C LEU A 354 -33.22 11.58 3.57
N THR A 355 -33.33 12.90 3.73
CA THR A 355 -34.35 13.70 3.06
C THR A 355 -34.25 13.59 1.53
N ILE A 356 -33.04 13.55 0.97
CA ILE A 356 -32.83 13.36 -0.48
C ILE A 356 -33.27 11.95 -0.91
N LEU A 357 -32.95 10.92 -0.13
CA LEU A 357 -33.37 9.54 -0.42
C LEU A 357 -34.90 9.39 -0.36
N ASP A 358 -35.55 10.02 0.62
CA ASP A 358 -37.01 10.02 0.76
C ASP A 358 -37.69 10.80 -0.39
N ASP A 359 -37.10 11.90 -0.85
CA ASP A 359 -37.53 12.61 -2.06
C ASP A 359 -37.42 11.71 -3.30
N ILE A 360 -36.31 11.01 -3.50
CA ILE A 360 -36.13 10.06 -4.63
C ILE A 360 -37.21 8.97 -4.59
N LYS A 361 -37.48 8.39 -3.41
CA LYS A 361 -38.50 7.35 -3.21
C LYS A 361 -39.92 7.86 -3.47
N SER A 362 -40.30 8.97 -2.87
CA SER A 362 -41.65 9.52 -2.95
C SER A 362 -41.98 10.08 -4.34
N SER A 363 -41.03 10.80 -4.95
CA SER A 363 -41.21 11.38 -6.29
C SER A 363 -41.08 10.36 -7.43
N LYS A 364 -40.55 9.16 -7.13
CA LYS A 364 -40.21 8.11 -8.13
C LYS A 364 -39.30 8.63 -9.25
N SER A 365 -38.61 9.73 -9.02
CA SER A 365 -37.72 10.33 -10.01
C SER A 365 -36.49 9.47 -10.20
N PRO A 366 -36.03 9.26 -11.44
CA PRO A 366 -34.81 8.52 -11.67
C PRO A 366 -33.63 9.35 -11.15
N ALA A 367 -32.69 8.69 -10.46
CA ALA A 367 -31.60 9.36 -9.79
C ALA A 367 -30.31 8.56 -9.87
N VAL A 368 -29.19 9.27 -9.77
CA VAL A 368 -27.86 8.68 -9.64
C VAL A 368 -27.18 9.31 -8.42
N ILE A 369 -26.68 8.45 -7.54
CA ILE A 369 -25.95 8.86 -6.34
C ILE A 369 -24.50 8.44 -6.49
N ASN A 370 -23.59 9.41 -6.44
CA ASN A 370 -22.15 9.19 -6.35
C ASN A 370 -21.72 9.26 -4.88
N TYR A 371 -21.35 8.12 -4.33
CA TYR A 371 -20.73 8.00 -3.02
C TYR A 371 -19.22 8.15 -3.15
N GLY A 372 -18.68 9.24 -2.63
CA GLY A 372 -17.26 9.57 -2.73
C GLY A 372 -16.63 9.92 -1.38
N ALA A 373 -15.38 10.36 -1.43
CA ALA A 373 -14.68 10.93 -0.29
C ALA A 373 -13.71 12.02 -0.76
N SER A 374 -13.57 13.11 -0.01
CA SER A 374 -12.62 14.20 -0.27
C SER A 374 -11.16 13.75 -0.43
N TRP A 375 -10.75 12.70 0.26
CA TRP A 375 -9.40 12.12 0.22
C TRP A 375 -9.22 11.01 -0.83
N CYS A 376 -10.31 10.60 -1.49
CA CYS A 376 -10.28 9.57 -2.51
C CYS A 376 -9.88 10.19 -3.85
N GLY A 377 -8.62 9.99 -4.26
CA GLY A 377 -8.10 10.57 -5.51
C GLY A 377 -8.88 10.12 -6.76
N VAL A 378 -9.37 8.88 -6.79
CA VAL A 378 -10.22 8.38 -7.89
C VAL A 378 -11.59 9.08 -7.93
N CYS A 379 -12.11 9.47 -6.77
CA CYS A 379 -13.35 10.23 -6.64
C CYS A 379 -13.17 11.64 -7.20
N SER A 380 -12.06 12.31 -6.85
CA SER A 380 -11.71 13.63 -7.39
C SER A 380 -11.51 13.61 -8.91
N GLN A 381 -11.00 12.50 -9.48
CA GLN A 381 -10.83 12.34 -10.93
C GLN A 381 -12.16 12.24 -11.69
N ILE A 382 -13.18 11.56 -11.16
CA ILE A 382 -14.46 11.34 -11.86
C ILE A 382 -15.50 12.43 -11.59
N LEU A 383 -15.36 13.16 -10.47
CA LEU A 383 -16.33 14.17 -10.05
C LEU A 383 -16.60 15.28 -11.10
N PRO A 384 -15.60 15.81 -11.84
CA PRO A 384 -15.85 16.78 -12.90
C PRO A 384 -16.72 16.23 -14.04
N ALA A 385 -16.47 15.00 -14.46
CA ALA A 385 -17.28 14.33 -15.48
C ALA A 385 -18.71 14.07 -14.99
N PHE A 386 -18.88 13.63 -13.74
CA PHE A 386 -20.19 13.44 -13.12
C PHE A 386 -21.03 14.73 -13.12
N ARG A 387 -20.43 15.88 -12.80
CA ARG A 387 -21.09 17.19 -12.86
C ARG A 387 -21.39 17.65 -14.28
N LYS A 388 -20.51 17.37 -15.24
CA LYS A 388 -20.78 17.68 -16.66
C LYS A 388 -21.97 16.87 -17.18
N LEU A 389 -22.02 15.59 -16.83
CA LEU A 389 -23.10 14.68 -17.22
C LEU A 389 -24.45 15.06 -16.59
N SER A 390 -24.46 15.67 -15.40
CA SER A 390 -25.71 16.13 -14.78
C SER A 390 -26.44 17.20 -15.58
N ASN A 391 -25.73 17.92 -16.45
CA ASN A 391 -26.34 18.88 -17.37
C ASN A 391 -26.88 18.21 -18.63
N SER A 392 -26.23 17.14 -19.10
CA SER A 392 -26.67 16.39 -20.27
C SER A 392 -27.89 15.52 -19.99
N PHE A 393 -28.05 15.07 -18.75
CA PHE A 393 -29.15 14.21 -18.30
C PHE A 393 -30.09 14.95 -17.33
N SER A 394 -30.78 15.98 -17.80
CA SER A 394 -31.63 16.85 -16.97
C SER A 394 -32.81 16.16 -16.28
N LYS A 395 -33.23 14.98 -16.76
CA LYS A 395 -34.29 14.16 -16.16
C LYS A 395 -33.84 13.39 -14.92
N LEU A 396 -32.54 13.12 -14.80
CA LEU A 396 -31.96 12.38 -13.69
C LEU A 396 -31.60 13.35 -12.56
N LYS A 397 -31.93 12.99 -11.31
CA LYS A 397 -31.41 13.69 -10.14
C LYS A 397 -29.98 13.20 -9.87
N PHE A 398 -29.00 14.10 -9.90
CA PHE A 398 -27.62 13.77 -9.55
C PHE A 398 -27.38 14.16 -8.09
N VAL A 399 -26.86 13.21 -7.31
CA VAL A 399 -26.55 13.42 -5.90
C VAL A 399 -25.10 13.02 -5.63
N TYR A 400 -24.40 13.81 -4.83
CA TYR A 400 -23.12 13.43 -4.26
C TYR A 400 -23.24 13.31 -2.74
N ALA A 401 -22.84 12.16 -2.20
CA ALA A 401 -22.78 11.91 -0.77
C ALA A 401 -21.34 11.57 -0.39
N ASP A 402 -20.75 12.36 0.51
CA ASP A 402 -19.44 12.05 1.08
C ASP A 402 -19.63 11.03 2.22
N ILE A 403 -18.86 9.94 2.18
CA ILE A 403 -18.98 8.87 3.16
C ILE A 403 -18.54 9.28 4.58
N ASP A 404 -17.70 10.31 4.71
CA ASP A 404 -17.29 10.82 6.02
C ASP A 404 -18.27 11.86 6.60
N GLU A 405 -18.99 12.59 5.73
CA GLU A 405 -20.04 13.54 6.16
C GLU A 405 -21.38 12.83 6.42
N CYS A 406 -21.62 11.69 5.77
CA CYS A 406 -22.84 10.88 5.89
C CYS A 406 -22.55 9.44 6.40
N PRO A 407 -21.85 9.26 7.54
CA PRO A 407 -21.32 7.96 7.96
C PRO A 407 -22.38 6.90 8.30
N GLU A 408 -23.56 7.29 8.78
CA GLU A 408 -24.60 6.33 9.16
C GLU A 408 -25.34 5.79 7.93
N THR A 409 -25.75 6.68 7.05
CA THR A 409 -26.50 6.37 5.82
C THR A 409 -25.65 5.70 4.75
N THR A 410 -24.34 5.96 4.74
CA THR A 410 -23.40 5.36 3.78
C THR A 410 -22.66 4.14 4.32
N ARG A 411 -23.01 3.64 5.51
CA ARG A 411 -22.33 2.49 6.16
C ARG A 411 -22.24 1.22 5.29
N HIS A 412 -23.18 1.03 4.38
CA HIS A 412 -23.23 -0.11 3.46
C HIS A 412 -22.27 0.03 2.26
N ILE A 413 -21.71 1.22 2.03
CA ILE A 413 -20.79 1.51 0.94
C ILE A 413 -19.39 0.98 1.29
N ARG A 414 -18.91 0.02 0.50
CA ARG A 414 -17.60 -0.65 0.70
C ARG A 414 -16.46 -0.04 -0.12
N TYR A 415 -16.79 0.73 -1.14
CA TYR A 415 -15.85 1.22 -2.15
C TYR A 415 -16.19 2.66 -2.50
N THR A 416 -15.19 3.48 -2.77
CA THR A 416 -15.37 4.83 -3.32
C THR A 416 -14.48 5.02 -4.55
N PRO A 417 -14.97 5.67 -5.62
CA PRO A 417 -16.35 6.10 -5.81
C PRO A 417 -17.27 4.90 -6.08
N THR A 418 -18.49 4.94 -5.55
CA THR A 418 -19.59 4.02 -5.92
C THR A 418 -20.73 4.83 -6.50
N PHE A 419 -21.30 4.39 -7.61
CA PHE A 419 -22.47 4.99 -8.23
C PHE A 419 -23.64 4.04 -8.07
N GLN A 420 -24.74 4.50 -7.47
CA GLN A 420 -25.99 3.74 -7.44
C GLN A 420 -27.03 4.46 -8.28
N PHE A 421 -27.75 3.69 -9.10
CA PHE A 421 -28.79 4.19 -9.98
C PHE A 421 -30.15 3.77 -9.42
N TYR A 422 -31.08 4.72 -9.38
CA TYR A 422 -32.42 4.57 -8.82
C TYR A 422 -33.47 4.83 -9.90
N ARG A 423 -34.53 4.02 -9.92
CA ARG A 423 -35.72 4.20 -10.75
C ARG A 423 -36.95 3.77 -9.96
N ASP A 424 -38.04 4.51 -10.06
CA ASP A 424 -39.29 4.24 -9.32
C ASP A 424 -39.11 4.11 -7.80
N GLY A 425 -38.10 4.79 -7.25
CA GLY A 425 -37.75 4.78 -5.83
C GLY A 425 -36.87 3.61 -5.37
N GLU A 426 -36.54 2.68 -6.27
CA GLU A 426 -35.73 1.49 -5.96
C GLU A 426 -34.35 1.56 -6.63
N LYS A 427 -33.35 0.93 -6.00
CA LYS A 427 -32.01 0.79 -6.59
C LYS A 427 -32.05 -0.26 -7.69
N VAL A 428 -31.76 0.14 -8.93
CA VAL A 428 -31.81 -0.73 -10.12
C VAL A 428 -30.44 -1.16 -10.62
N ASP A 429 -29.38 -0.41 -10.31
CA ASP A 429 -28.02 -0.72 -10.77
C ASP A 429 -26.96 -0.11 -9.86
N GLU A 430 -25.73 -0.61 -9.97
CA GLU A 430 -24.58 -0.18 -9.17
C GLU A 430 -23.28 -0.30 -9.97
N MET A 431 -22.43 0.73 -9.88
CA MET A 431 -21.14 0.80 -10.56
C MET A 431 -20.03 1.20 -9.59
N PHE A 432 -18.92 0.45 -9.57
CA PHE A 432 -17.76 0.70 -8.71
C PHE A 432 -16.58 1.31 -9.45
N GLY A 433 -15.97 2.35 -8.90
CA GLY A 433 -14.77 3.00 -9.45
C GLY A 433 -15.05 4.02 -10.56
N ALA A 434 -14.00 4.69 -11.02
CA ALA A 434 -14.08 5.73 -12.04
C ALA A 434 -14.09 5.19 -13.49
N GLY A 435 -14.83 5.87 -14.37
CA GLY A 435 -14.83 5.67 -15.81
C GLY A 435 -15.94 6.47 -16.48
N GLU A 436 -15.60 7.58 -17.14
CA GLU A 436 -16.57 8.53 -17.71
C GLU A 436 -17.50 7.89 -18.73
N GLN A 437 -16.97 7.12 -19.68
CA GLN A 437 -17.78 6.47 -20.71
C GLN A 437 -18.72 5.41 -20.10
N ARG A 438 -18.21 4.59 -19.16
CA ARG A 438 -19.02 3.58 -18.47
C ARG A 438 -20.14 4.22 -17.64
N LEU A 439 -19.85 5.36 -17.00
CA LEU A 439 -20.84 6.14 -16.28
C LEU A 439 -21.90 6.71 -17.25
N HIS A 440 -21.47 7.30 -18.37
CA HIS A 440 -22.37 7.80 -19.41
C HIS A 440 -23.32 6.71 -19.94
N ASP A 441 -22.79 5.53 -20.28
CA ASP A 441 -23.59 4.42 -20.81
C ASP A 441 -24.65 3.93 -19.81
N ARG A 442 -24.29 3.88 -18.52
CA ARG A 442 -25.21 3.52 -17.43
C ARG A 442 -26.26 4.61 -17.19
N LEU A 443 -25.87 5.89 -17.26
CA LEU A 443 -26.81 7.00 -17.17
C LEU A 443 -27.83 6.95 -18.32
N TRP A 444 -27.37 6.69 -19.54
CA TRP A 444 -28.26 6.53 -20.70
C TRP A 444 -29.27 5.39 -20.51
N LEU A 445 -28.82 4.25 -19.98
CA LEU A 445 -29.69 3.08 -19.71
C LEU A 445 -30.81 3.39 -18.69
N HIS A 446 -30.52 4.22 -17.69
CA HIS A 446 -31.42 4.50 -16.56
C HIS A 446 -32.10 5.88 -16.62
N SER A 447 -31.84 6.68 -17.67
CA SER A 447 -32.43 8.00 -17.88
C SER A 447 -33.90 8.02 -18.31
#